data_AF-A0A9P6UDV2-F1
#
_entry.id   AF-A0A9P6UDV2-F1
#
_cell.length_a   1.000
_cell.length_b   1.000
_cell.length_c   1.000
_cell.angle_alpha   90.00
_cell.angle_beta   90.00
_cell.angle_gamma   90.00
#
_symmetry.space_group_name_H-M   'P 1'
#
loop_
_entity.id
_entity.type
_entity.pdbx_description
1 polymer ?
#
loop_
_entity_poly.entity_id
_entity_poly.type
_entity_poly.pdbx_seq_one_letter_code
_entity_poly.pdbx_strand_id
1 'polypeptide(L)'
;MLGAEKMVCNKKPEVFYNAFMACDVNTPQLSAIFPGNYALSLDLDAKNNSIKAQLWMDNNEQFFCSIDACIVSTTELEGKIKTTWECPNLKCTCITTPTKLCGGIPTPAKIDLKNTIRDLTGPFTLNCPHDSTTCAFRIAALNGLLPNGLEMVNCKMGECVYPSEMSTSITSLQKTMPVGVIICLGVLGALILFLIVVCSIAKRNQIVLSRTPYTLNNEAASLEFRN
;
A
#
# COMPACT_ATOMS: atom_id res chain seq x y z
N MET A 1 1.51 29.45 -26.12
CA MET A 1 2.45 28.93 -27.12
C MET A 1 2.60 27.44 -26.86
N LEU A 2 1.74 26.61 -27.44
CA LEU A 2 1.76 25.15 -27.31
C LEU A 2 2.09 24.60 -28.70
N GLY A 3 3.37 24.56 -29.05
CA GLY A 3 3.81 24.15 -30.37
C GLY A 3 5.20 23.54 -30.27
N ALA A 4 5.29 22.25 -30.63
CA ALA A 4 6.50 21.46 -30.83
C ALA A 4 7.12 20.71 -29.63
N GLU A 5 6.37 20.35 -28.58
CA GLU A 5 6.85 19.27 -27.71
C GLU A 5 6.61 17.90 -28.36
N LYS A 6 7.62 17.04 -28.29
CA LYS A 6 7.54 15.65 -28.76
C LYS A 6 7.14 14.78 -27.57
N MET A 7 6.13 13.94 -27.75
CA MET A 7 5.75 12.96 -26.74
C MET A 7 6.91 12.01 -26.45
N VAL A 8 7.14 11.72 -25.17
CA VAL A 8 8.10 10.75 -24.69
C VAL A 8 7.33 9.61 -24.04
N CYS A 9 7.74 8.37 -24.33
CA CYS A 9 7.09 7.23 -23.71
C CYS A 9 7.80 6.86 -22.40
N ASN A 10 7.05 7.00 -21.30
CA ASN A 10 7.43 6.55 -19.98
C ASN A 10 7.14 5.05 -19.88
N LYS A 11 8.12 4.27 -19.45
CA LYS A 11 8.01 2.81 -19.26
C LYS A 11 8.06 2.40 -17.77
N LYS A 12 8.12 3.37 -16.86
CA LYS A 12 8.15 3.13 -15.41
C LYS A 12 6.73 3.00 -14.86
N PRO A 13 6.56 2.40 -13.65
CA PRO A 13 5.30 2.33 -12.89
C PRO A 13 4.56 3.62 -12.63
N GLU A 14 5.26 4.75 -12.68
CA GLU A 14 4.63 6.06 -12.52
C GLU A 14 3.71 6.34 -13.71
N VAL A 15 2.51 6.86 -13.42
CA VAL A 15 1.49 7.17 -14.42
C VAL A 15 1.11 8.63 -14.27
N PHE A 16 1.28 9.42 -15.34
CA PHE A 16 0.93 10.83 -15.34
C PHE A 16 -0.48 11.08 -15.87
N TYR A 17 -0.96 10.24 -16.80
CA TYR A 17 -2.29 10.42 -17.38
C TYR A 17 -3.02 9.08 -17.56
N ASN A 18 -2.56 8.26 -18.52
CA ASN A 18 -3.11 6.93 -18.81
C ASN A 18 -1.98 5.99 -19.19
N ALA A 19 -1.85 4.86 -18.51
CA ALA A 19 -0.87 3.84 -18.82
C ALA A 19 -1.53 2.49 -19.10
N PHE A 20 -0.93 1.73 -20.00
CA PHE A 20 -1.28 0.34 -20.22
C PHE A 20 -0.22 -0.56 -19.62
N MET A 21 -0.63 -1.61 -18.92
CA MET A 21 0.25 -2.61 -18.36
C MET A 21 -0.22 -4.02 -18.74
N ALA A 22 0.71 -4.89 -19.08
CA ALA A 22 0.47 -6.30 -19.31
C ALA A 22 1.52 -7.13 -18.57
N CYS A 23 1.09 -8.15 -17.83
CA CYS A 23 1.96 -9.02 -17.06
C CYS A 23 1.55 -10.47 -17.17
N ASP A 24 2.51 -11.37 -17.03
CA ASP A 24 2.24 -12.77 -16.77
C ASP A 24 1.83 -12.92 -15.29
N VAL A 25 0.98 -13.89 -15.00
CA VAL A 25 0.47 -14.15 -13.65
C VAL A 25 0.98 -15.50 -13.17
N ASN A 26 1.73 -15.49 -12.07
CA ASN A 26 2.23 -16.70 -11.45
C ASN A 26 1.27 -17.16 -10.33
N THR A 27 0.43 -18.16 -10.62
CA THR A 27 -0.58 -18.67 -9.67
C THR A 27 -0.62 -20.19 -9.58
N PRO A 28 0.32 -20.81 -8.84
CA PRO A 28 0.34 -22.26 -8.65
C PRO A 28 -1.00 -22.84 -8.15
N GLN A 29 -1.70 -22.10 -7.26
CA GLN A 29 -2.98 -22.52 -6.70
C GLN A 29 -4.09 -22.58 -7.75
N LEU A 30 -4.15 -21.60 -8.65
CA LEU A 30 -5.17 -21.54 -9.69
C LEU A 30 -4.84 -22.53 -10.82
N SER A 31 -3.55 -22.63 -11.19
CA SER A 31 -3.06 -23.58 -12.19
C SER A 31 -3.29 -25.04 -11.82
N ALA A 32 -3.39 -25.37 -10.52
CA ALA A 32 -3.70 -26.72 -10.06
C ALA A 32 -5.14 -27.17 -10.40
N ILE A 33 -6.08 -26.23 -10.46
CA ILE A 33 -7.50 -26.49 -10.77
C ILE A 33 -7.79 -26.23 -12.25
N PHE A 34 -7.25 -25.12 -12.75
CA PHE A 34 -7.41 -24.65 -14.12
C PHE A 34 -6.02 -24.54 -14.76
N PRO A 35 -5.48 -25.62 -15.33
CA PRO A 35 -4.17 -25.57 -15.96
C PRO A 35 -4.22 -24.69 -17.22
N GLY A 36 -3.27 -23.76 -17.32
CA GLY A 36 -3.16 -22.80 -18.42
C GLY A 36 -2.17 -21.69 -18.10
N ASN A 37 -1.86 -20.89 -19.11
CA ASN A 37 -1.06 -19.68 -18.94
C ASN A 37 -1.96 -18.49 -18.63
N TYR A 38 -1.60 -17.73 -17.60
CA TYR A 38 -2.38 -16.59 -17.14
C TYR A 38 -1.66 -15.28 -17.43
N ALA A 39 -2.42 -14.29 -17.88
CA ALA A 39 -1.93 -12.93 -18.04
C ALA A 39 -2.97 -11.93 -17.52
N LEU A 40 -2.50 -10.78 -17.05
CA LEU A 40 -3.33 -9.67 -16.65
C LEU A 40 -3.01 -8.45 -17.50
N SER A 41 -4.04 -7.83 -18.06
CA SER A 41 -3.96 -6.53 -18.72
C SER A 41 -4.63 -5.47 -17.85
N LEU A 42 -3.98 -4.33 -17.69
CA LEU A 42 -4.47 -3.20 -16.92
C LEU A 42 -4.47 -1.94 -17.78
N ASP A 43 -5.58 -1.22 -17.74
CA ASP A 43 -5.71 0.17 -18.19
C ASP A 43 -5.75 1.04 -16.93
N LEU A 44 -4.68 1.80 -16.70
CA LEU A 44 -4.45 2.62 -15.52
C LEU A 44 -4.77 4.08 -15.87
N ASP A 45 -5.88 4.60 -15.37
CA ASP A 45 -6.35 5.96 -15.64
C ASP A 45 -6.16 6.82 -14.40
N ALA A 46 -5.05 7.56 -14.37
CA ALA A 46 -4.68 8.40 -13.23
C ALA A 46 -5.55 9.66 -13.18
N LYS A 47 -6.08 10.11 -14.31
CA LYS A 47 -6.97 11.28 -14.38
C LYS A 47 -8.32 11.00 -13.72
N ASN A 48 -8.89 9.83 -14.00
CA ASN A 48 -10.19 9.42 -13.50
C ASN A 48 -10.08 8.55 -12.24
N ASN A 49 -8.87 8.35 -11.70
CA ASN A 49 -8.63 7.54 -10.51
C ASN A 49 -9.24 6.14 -10.62
N SER A 50 -9.04 5.49 -11.76
CA SER A 50 -9.68 4.21 -12.07
C SER A 50 -8.73 3.26 -12.76
N ILE A 51 -9.00 1.96 -12.62
CA ILE A 51 -8.29 0.89 -13.29
C ILE A 51 -9.32 -0.04 -13.94
N LYS A 52 -9.06 -0.45 -15.18
CA LYS A 52 -9.74 -1.61 -15.77
C LYS A 52 -8.75 -2.76 -15.83
N ALA A 53 -9.14 -3.90 -15.26
CA ALA A 53 -8.32 -5.10 -15.26
C ALA A 53 -8.99 -6.18 -16.10
N GLN A 54 -8.22 -6.95 -16.85
CA GLN A 54 -8.69 -8.09 -17.63
C GLN A 54 -7.80 -9.28 -17.36
N LEU A 55 -8.39 -10.42 -17.00
CA LEU A 55 -7.66 -11.67 -16.83
C LEU A 55 -7.82 -12.54 -18.08
N TRP A 56 -6.69 -13.00 -18.59
CA TRP A 56 -6.56 -13.84 -19.76
C TRP A 56 -6.06 -15.22 -19.34
N MET A 57 -6.63 -16.25 -19.94
CA MET A 57 -6.11 -17.61 -19.87
C MET A 57 -5.91 -18.14 -21.28
N ASP A 58 -4.70 -18.59 -21.61
CA ASP A 58 -4.35 -19.11 -22.94
C ASP A 58 -4.79 -18.16 -24.07
N ASN A 59 -4.55 -16.84 -23.89
CA ASN A 59 -4.97 -15.76 -24.79
C ASN A 59 -6.49 -15.57 -24.96
N ASN A 60 -7.31 -16.19 -24.12
CA ASN A 60 -8.75 -15.96 -24.08
C ASN A 60 -9.11 -15.13 -22.83
N GLU A 61 -9.78 -14.00 -23.02
CA GLU A 61 -10.28 -13.20 -21.91
C GLU A 61 -11.31 -14.00 -21.11
N GLN A 62 -11.14 -14.07 -19.78
CA GLN A 62 -12.02 -14.84 -18.91
C GLN A 62 -13.03 -13.93 -18.21
N PHE A 63 -12.54 -12.85 -17.61
CA PHE A 63 -13.33 -11.85 -16.92
C PHE A 63 -12.57 -10.52 -16.89
N PHE A 64 -13.31 -9.44 -16.65
CA PHE A 64 -12.77 -8.11 -16.46
C PHE A 64 -13.28 -7.50 -15.16
N CYS A 65 -12.57 -6.52 -14.64
CA CYS A 65 -12.92 -5.80 -13.43
C CYS A 65 -12.83 -4.30 -13.66
N SER A 66 -13.83 -3.58 -13.13
CA SER A 66 -13.79 -2.13 -12.98
C SER A 66 -13.39 -1.80 -11.55
N ILE A 67 -12.40 -0.94 -11.40
CA ILE A 67 -11.80 -0.54 -10.13
C ILE A 67 -11.79 0.98 -10.12
N ASP A 68 -12.31 1.60 -9.06
CA ASP A 68 -12.52 3.05 -9.02
C ASP A 68 -12.17 3.65 -7.66
N ALA A 69 -12.24 4.99 -7.61
CA ALA A 69 -11.89 5.80 -6.46
C ALA A 69 -10.46 5.52 -5.95
N CYS A 70 -9.55 5.25 -6.87
CA CYS A 70 -8.17 4.93 -6.57
C CYS A 70 -7.38 6.16 -6.08
N ILE A 71 -6.48 5.93 -5.14
CA ILE A 71 -5.45 6.87 -4.75
C ILE A 71 -4.14 6.34 -5.34
N VAL A 72 -3.55 7.08 -6.27
CA VAL A 72 -2.23 6.78 -6.83
C VAL A 72 -1.16 7.57 -6.11
N SER A 73 -0.09 6.89 -5.69
CA SER A 73 1.05 7.52 -5.04
C SER A 73 2.37 6.91 -5.51
N THR A 74 3.36 7.77 -5.75
CA THR A 74 4.75 7.35 -5.98
C THR A 74 5.55 7.74 -4.75
N THR A 75 6.17 6.74 -4.13
CA THR A 75 6.91 6.90 -2.87
C THR A 75 8.35 6.46 -3.04
N GLU A 76 9.27 7.14 -2.36
CA GLU A 76 10.66 6.73 -2.25
C GLU A 76 10.95 6.38 -0.79
N LEU A 77 11.51 5.19 -0.58
CA LEU A 77 12.02 4.74 0.70
C LEU A 77 13.41 4.16 0.51
N GLU A 78 14.42 4.78 1.14
CA GLU A 78 15.82 4.30 1.08
C GLU A 78 16.34 4.07 -0.35
N GLY A 79 15.99 4.98 -1.29
CA GLY A 79 16.38 4.87 -2.69
C GLY A 79 15.54 3.90 -3.52
N LYS A 80 14.58 3.19 -2.93
CA LYS A 80 13.61 2.34 -3.63
C LYS A 80 12.36 3.13 -3.94
N ILE A 81 12.08 3.30 -5.22
CA ILE A 81 10.91 4.02 -5.72
C ILE A 81 9.84 2.99 -6.08
N LYS A 82 8.60 3.22 -5.64
CA LYS A 82 7.44 2.40 -6.00
C LYS A 82 6.23 3.27 -6.28
N THR A 83 5.41 2.84 -7.23
CA THR A 83 4.08 3.41 -7.46
C THR A 83 3.03 2.44 -6.92
N THR A 84 2.08 2.99 -6.17
CA THR A 84 1.03 2.25 -5.47
C THR A 84 -0.32 2.82 -5.88
N TRP A 85 -1.25 1.94 -6.23
CA TRP A 85 -2.66 2.26 -6.40
C TRP A 85 -3.45 1.60 -5.30
N GLU A 86 -4.15 2.40 -4.50
CA GLU A 86 -5.04 1.92 -3.45
C GLU A 86 -6.47 2.27 -3.83
N CYS A 87 -7.30 1.27 -4.09
CA CYS A 87 -8.67 1.50 -4.56
C CYS A 87 -9.65 0.81 -3.60
N PRO A 88 -10.62 1.54 -3.04
CA PRO A 88 -11.60 0.94 -2.12
C PRO A 88 -12.57 0.01 -2.84
N ASN A 89 -12.83 0.27 -4.11
CA ASN A 89 -13.88 -0.37 -4.88
C ASN A 89 -13.30 -1.20 -6.02
N LEU A 90 -13.83 -2.41 -6.17
CA LEU A 90 -13.56 -3.31 -7.28
C LEU A 90 -14.82 -4.12 -7.54
N LYS A 91 -15.14 -4.30 -8.82
CA LYS A 91 -16.24 -5.17 -9.27
C LYS A 91 -15.82 -5.91 -10.52
N CYS A 92 -15.92 -7.23 -10.49
CA CYS A 92 -15.57 -8.09 -11.62
C CYS A 92 -16.81 -8.68 -12.30
N THR A 93 -16.68 -8.92 -13.60
CA THR A 93 -17.73 -9.48 -14.46
C THR A 93 -17.10 -10.51 -15.39
N CYS A 94 -17.64 -11.73 -15.36
CA CYS A 94 -17.31 -12.76 -16.34
C CYS A 94 -17.69 -12.32 -17.75
N ILE A 95 -16.88 -12.72 -18.75
CA ILE A 95 -17.26 -12.58 -20.15
C ILE A 95 -18.56 -13.36 -20.41
N THR A 96 -19.39 -12.85 -21.31
CA THR A 96 -20.74 -13.37 -21.57
C THR A 96 -20.73 -14.75 -22.21
N THR A 97 -19.73 -15.04 -23.04
CA THR A 97 -19.49 -16.38 -23.57
C THR A 97 -18.92 -17.28 -22.47
N PRO A 98 -19.35 -18.55 -22.35
CA PRO A 98 -18.79 -19.46 -21.36
C PRO A 98 -17.29 -19.69 -21.61
N THR A 99 -16.47 -19.17 -20.70
CA THR A 99 -15.00 -19.36 -20.69
C THR A 99 -14.62 -20.36 -19.62
N LYS A 100 -13.39 -20.89 -19.64
CA LYS A 100 -12.96 -21.96 -18.71
C LYS A 100 -13.19 -21.60 -17.24
N LEU A 101 -12.97 -20.33 -16.83
CA LEU A 101 -13.24 -19.89 -15.44
C LEU A 101 -14.71 -19.57 -15.17
N CYS A 102 -15.48 -19.25 -16.20
CA CYS A 102 -16.86 -18.77 -16.09
C CYS A 102 -17.88 -19.79 -16.63
N GLY A 103 -17.63 -21.08 -16.40
CA GLY A 103 -18.58 -22.17 -16.67
C GLY A 103 -18.56 -22.77 -18.09
N GLY A 104 -17.52 -22.53 -18.88
CA GLY A 104 -17.34 -23.12 -20.21
C GLY A 104 -16.91 -24.60 -20.17
N ILE A 105 -17.46 -25.40 -21.10
CA ILE A 105 -17.15 -26.83 -21.30
C ILE A 105 -16.13 -26.96 -22.46
N PRO A 106 -15.18 -27.91 -22.47
CA PRO A 106 -14.94 -28.97 -21.51
C PRO A 106 -13.74 -28.66 -20.60
N THR A 107 -14.02 -28.33 -19.35
CA THR A 107 -13.03 -28.29 -18.28
C THR A 107 -12.99 -29.66 -17.59
N PRO A 108 -11.81 -30.20 -17.21
CA PRO A 108 -11.76 -31.32 -16.28
C PRO A 108 -12.35 -30.96 -14.91
N ALA A 109 -12.50 -29.66 -14.59
CA ALA A 109 -13.15 -29.16 -13.39
C ALA A 109 -14.61 -28.77 -13.64
N LYS A 110 -15.56 -29.43 -12.96
CA LYS A 110 -16.98 -29.04 -12.86
C LYS A 110 -17.19 -27.78 -11.98
N ILE A 111 -16.24 -26.85 -11.98
CA ILE A 111 -16.21 -25.71 -11.07
C ILE A 111 -16.45 -24.44 -11.88
N ASP A 112 -17.56 -23.75 -11.58
CA ASP A 112 -17.91 -22.45 -12.17
C ASP A 112 -17.58 -21.34 -11.15
N LEU A 113 -16.67 -20.44 -11.51
CA LEU A 113 -16.27 -19.32 -10.66
C LEU A 113 -17.12 -18.07 -10.87
N LYS A 114 -18.16 -18.09 -11.71
CA LYS A 114 -18.95 -16.90 -12.05
C LYS A 114 -19.49 -16.16 -10.83
N ASN A 115 -20.06 -16.88 -9.87
CA ASN A 115 -20.55 -16.26 -8.63
C ASN A 115 -19.39 -15.74 -7.78
N THR A 116 -18.33 -16.53 -7.62
CA THR A 116 -17.13 -16.10 -6.88
C THR A 116 -16.54 -14.82 -7.47
N ILE A 117 -16.39 -14.73 -8.80
CA ILE A 117 -15.86 -13.55 -9.51
C ILE A 117 -16.79 -12.35 -9.32
N ARG A 118 -18.11 -12.53 -9.45
CA ARG A 118 -19.08 -11.45 -9.24
C ARG A 118 -19.05 -10.90 -7.80
N ASP A 119 -18.84 -11.80 -6.85
CA ASP A 119 -18.86 -11.47 -5.42
C ASP A 119 -17.47 -10.97 -4.93
N LEU A 120 -16.46 -10.91 -5.80
CA LEU A 120 -15.20 -10.22 -5.53
C LEU A 120 -15.47 -8.73 -5.35
N THR A 121 -15.19 -8.26 -4.14
CA THR A 121 -15.24 -6.85 -3.77
C THR A 121 -13.89 -6.40 -3.21
N GLY A 122 -13.69 -5.08 -3.20
CA GLY A 122 -12.47 -4.46 -2.66
C GLY A 122 -12.30 -4.65 -1.14
N PRO A 123 -11.24 -4.07 -0.54
CA PRO A 123 -10.28 -3.17 -1.18
C PRO A 123 -9.28 -3.87 -2.10
N PHE A 124 -8.80 -3.12 -3.08
CA PHE A 124 -7.81 -3.49 -4.08
C PHE A 124 -6.51 -2.70 -3.90
N THR A 125 -5.37 -3.35 -4.12
CA THR A 125 -4.07 -2.66 -4.13
C THR A 125 -3.18 -3.20 -5.24
N LEU A 126 -2.57 -2.29 -6.00
CA LEU A 126 -1.50 -2.57 -6.96
C LEU A 126 -0.21 -1.91 -6.48
N ASN A 127 0.84 -2.71 -6.28
CA ASN A 127 2.16 -2.21 -5.89
C ASN A 127 3.19 -2.57 -6.97
N CYS A 128 3.85 -1.56 -7.54
CA CYS A 128 4.84 -1.74 -8.59
C CYS A 128 6.14 -0.97 -8.26
N PRO A 129 7.21 -1.68 -7.85
CA PRO A 129 8.55 -1.11 -7.72
C PRO A 129 9.11 -0.66 -9.08
N HIS A 130 9.85 0.44 -9.11
CA HIS A 130 10.44 0.99 -10.34
C HIS A 130 11.70 0.24 -10.81
N ASP A 131 12.35 -0.50 -9.90
CA ASP A 131 13.54 -1.30 -10.15
C ASP A 131 13.22 -2.77 -10.46
N SER A 132 11.94 -3.12 -10.60
CA SER A 132 11.49 -4.48 -10.89
C SER A 132 10.49 -4.55 -12.04
N THR A 133 10.43 -5.71 -12.69
CA THR A 133 9.37 -6.09 -13.64
C THR A 133 8.24 -6.88 -12.98
N THR A 134 8.22 -6.92 -11.64
CA THR A 134 7.19 -7.60 -10.86
C THR A 134 6.29 -6.60 -10.17
N CYS A 135 4.97 -6.84 -10.22
CA CYS A 135 3.99 -6.10 -9.44
C CYS A 135 3.22 -7.05 -8.52
N ALA A 136 2.73 -6.52 -7.41
CA ALA A 136 1.84 -7.24 -6.51
C ALA A 136 0.41 -6.72 -6.66
N PHE A 137 -0.49 -7.61 -7.07
CA PHE A 137 -1.92 -7.33 -7.23
C PHE A 137 -2.68 -8.01 -6.10
N ARG A 138 -3.40 -7.22 -5.29
CA ARG A 138 -4.06 -7.70 -4.07
C ARG A 138 -5.52 -7.32 -4.06
N ILE A 139 -6.35 -8.30 -3.76
CA ILE A 139 -7.77 -8.11 -3.45
C ILE A 139 -7.98 -8.67 -2.05
N ALA A 140 -8.46 -7.84 -1.11
CA ALA A 140 -8.56 -8.23 0.28
C ALA A 140 -9.45 -9.47 0.50
N ALA A 141 -10.52 -9.61 -0.29
CA ALA A 141 -11.39 -10.79 -0.28
C ALA A 141 -10.65 -12.11 -0.58
N LEU A 142 -9.49 -12.06 -1.25
CA LEU A 142 -8.68 -13.21 -1.60
C LEU A 142 -7.50 -13.44 -0.66
N ASN A 143 -7.30 -12.64 0.38
CA ASN A 143 -6.15 -12.78 1.29
C ASN A 143 -6.07 -14.16 1.96
N GLY A 144 -7.21 -14.83 2.19
CA GLY A 144 -7.22 -16.19 2.75
C GLY A 144 -6.69 -17.26 1.79
N LEU A 145 -6.78 -17.03 0.47
CA LEU A 145 -6.34 -17.96 -0.57
C LEU A 145 -4.97 -17.57 -1.15
N LEU A 146 -4.71 -16.27 -1.24
CA LEU A 146 -3.53 -15.65 -1.82
C LEU A 146 -2.97 -14.62 -0.82
N PRO A 147 -2.37 -15.06 0.29
CA PRO A 147 -1.94 -14.16 1.37
C PRO A 147 -0.90 -13.12 0.94
N ASN A 148 -0.08 -13.46 -0.06
CA ASN A 148 0.91 -12.54 -0.63
C ASN A 148 0.36 -11.68 -1.76
N GLY A 149 -0.89 -11.90 -2.17
CA GLY A 149 -1.46 -11.40 -3.41
C GLY A 149 -1.18 -12.29 -4.61
N LEU A 150 -1.66 -11.81 -5.75
CA LEU A 150 -1.34 -12.32 -7.07
C LEU A 150 0.02 -11.76 -7.50
N GLU A 151 0.99 -12.63 -7.70
CA GLU A 151 2.30 -12.24 -8.21
C GLU A 151 2.21 -12.04 -9.72
N MET A 152 2.40 -10.79 -10.15
CA MET A 152 2.49 -10.42 -11.56
C MET A 152 3.96 -10.30 -11.91
N VAL A 153 4.40 -11.02 -12.95
CA VAL A 153 5.79 -11.08 -13.40
C VAL A 153 5.90 -10.67 -14.86
N ASN A 154 7.13 -10.35 -15.30
CA ASN A 154 7.41 -9.90 -16.67
C ASN A 154 6.54 -8.72 -17.11
N CYS A 155 6.18 -7.83 -16.18
CA CYS A 155 5.32 -6.70 -16.44
C CYS A 155 5.96 -5.76 -17.45
N LYS A 156 5.19 -5.46 -18.50
CA LYS A 156 5.49 -4.43 -19.48
C LYS A 156 4.46 -3.35 -19.31
N MET A 157 4.91 -2.11 -19.19
CA MET A 157 4.00 -0.99 -19.16
C MET A 157 4.50 0.16 -20.00
N GLY A 158 3.57 1.04 -20.35
CA GLY A 158 3.92 2.31 -20.91
C GLY A 158 2.76 3.28 -20.99
N GLU A 159 3.13 4.55 -20.93
CA GLU A 159 2.32 5.68 -21.35
C GLU A 159 3.18 6.57 -22.24
N CYS A 160 2.56 7.35 -23.13
CA CYS A 160 3.26 8.40 -23.85
C CYS A 160 2.66 9.74 -23.44
N VAL A 161 3.52 10.65 -23.00
CA VAL A 161 3.14 11.92 -22.36
C VAL A 161 4.01 13.05 -22.88
N TYR A 162 3.51 14.28 -22.82
CA TYR A 162 4.34 15.44 -23.11
C TYR A 162 5.24 15.76 -21.90
N PRO A 163 6.50 16.18 -22.11
CA PRO A 163 7.40 16.52 -21.00
C PRO A 163 6.83 17.60 -20.06
N SER A 164 6.07 18.57 -20.58
CA SER A 164 5.36 19.57 -19.77
C SER A 164 4.31 18.99 -18.81
N GLU A 165 3.68 17.87 -19.17
CA GLU A 165 2.71 17.17 -18.31
C GLU A 165 3.41 16.42 -17.18
N MET A 166 4.61 15.90 -17.44
CA MET A 166 5.44 15.22 -16.45
C MET A 166 5.85 16.15 -15.29
N SER A 167 6.14 17.44 -15.58
CA SER A 167 6.51 18.39 -14.53
C SER A 167 5.33 18.84 -13.66
N THR A 168 4.12 18.77 -14.21
CA THR A 168 2.89 19.27 -13.55
C THR A 168 2.28 18.21 -12.64
N SER A 169 2.40 16.94 -13.03
CA SER A 169 1.94 15.78 -12.28
C SER A 169 2.97 15.29 -11.24
N ILE A 170 3.59 16.21 -10.50
CA ILE A 170 4.28 15.89 -9.25
C ILE A 170 3.25 15.29 -8.27
N THR A 171 2.95 14.00 -8.44
CA THR A 171 2.78 13.09 -7.32
C THR A 171 4.06 13.28 -6.52
N SER A 172 4.03 14.20 -5.56
CA SER A 172 5.17 14.55 -4.73
C SER A 172 5.78 13.23 -4.32
N LEU A 173 7.01 12.93 -4.74
CA LEU A 173 7.69 11.73 -4.32
C LEU A 173 7.64 11.75 -2.80
N GLN A 174 6.72 10.98 -2.22
CA GLN A 174 6.50 11.06 -0.79
C GLN A 174 7.67 10.30 -0.21
N LYS A 175 8.67 11.07 0.22
CA LYS A 175 9.82 10.52 0.93
C LYS A 175 9.29 10.00 2.24
N THR A 176 9.03 8.70 2.28
CA THR A 176 8.57 8.05 3.50
C THR A 176 9.79 7.80 4.36
N MET A 177 9.70 8.16 5.64
CA MET A 177 10.80 7.85 6.57
C MET A 177 10.82 6.35 6.84
N PRO A 178 12.01 5.74 7.01
CA PRO A 178 12.12 4.35 7.44
C PRO A 178 11.32 4.11 8.71
N VAL A 179 10.67 2.94 8.80
CA VAL A 179 9.85 2.56 9.97
C VAL A 179 10.66 2.67 11.27
N GLY A 180 11.96 2.35 11.22
CA GLY A 180 12.85 2.51 12.37
C GLY A 180 12.94 3.96 12.89
N VAL A 181 12.91 4.96 12.01
CA VAL A 181 12.96 6.38 12.40
C VAL A 181 11.68 6.79 13.14
N ILE A 182 10.52 6.31 12.69
CA ILE A 182 9.22 6.61 13.32
C ILE A 182 9.16 6.02 14.74
N ILE A 183 9.63 4.78 14.92
CA ILE A 183 9.67 4.13 16.23
C ILE A 183 10.62 4.89 17.18
N CYS A 184 11.81 5.27 16.71
CA CYS A 184 12.77 6.02 17.52
C CYS A 184 12.21 7.38 17.98
N LEU A 185 11.51 8.10 17.10
CA LEU A 185 10.86 9.37 17.45
C LEU A 185 9.74 9.19 18.47
N GLY A 186 8.95 8.12 18.35
CA GLY A 186 7.90 7.79 19.33
C GLY A 186 8.47 7.52 20.73
N VAL A 187 9.56 6.75 20.81
CA VAL A 187 10.24 6.44 22.09
C VAL A 187 10.87 7.69 22.71
N LEU A 188 11.54 8.52 21.91
CA LEU A 188 12.11 9.79 22.37
C LEU A 188 11.02 10.75 22.90
N GLY A 189 9.89 10.86 22.20
CA GLY A 189 8.75 11.67 22.64
C GLY A 189 8.17 11.20 23.98
N ALA A 190 8.00 9.88 24.16
CA ALA A 190 7.52 9.30 25.42
C ALA A 190 8.50 9.55 26.58
N LEU A 191 9.82 9.44 26.33
CA LEU A 191 10.86 9.71 27.32
C LEU A 191 10.85 11.17 27.78
N ILE A 192 10.73 12.12 26.85
CA ILE A 192 10.66 13.56 27.18
C ILE A 192 9.40 13.86 27.99
N LEU A 193 8.24 13.33 27.59
CA LEU A 193 7.00 13.51 28.34
C LEU A 193 7.10 12.91 29.75
N PHE A 194 7.69 11.73 29.90
CA PHE A 194 7.93 11.11 31.19
C PHE A 194 8.80 11.99 32.10
N LEU A 195 9.90 12.53 31.58
CA LEU A 195 10.77 13.45 32.33
C LEU A 195 10.05 14.72 32.76
N ILE A 196 9.21 15.31 31.90
CA ILE A 196 8.42 16.50 32.24
C ILE A 196 7.43 16.19 33.38
N VAL A 197 6.77 15.02 33.33
CA VAL A 197 5.85 14.58 34.39
C VAL A 197 6.59 14.38 35.72
N VAL A 198 7.74 13.69 35.71
CA VAL A 198 8.54 13.49 36.92
C VAL A 198 9.04 14.82 37.49
N CYS A 199 9.58 15.71 36.66
CA CYS A 199 10.05 17.02 37.09
C CYS A 199 8.92 17.91 37.65
N SER A 200 7.73 17.85 37.05
CA SER A 200 6.57 18.61 37.54
C SER A 200 6.03 18.08 38.87
N ILE A 201 6.03 16.76 39.07
CA ILE A 201 5.72 16.14 40.37
C ILE A 201 6.79 16.51 41.41
N ALA A 202 8.08 16.40 41.07
CA ALA A 202 9.19 16.75 41.95
C ALA A 202 9.13 18.22 42.39
N LYS A 203 8.85 19.15 41.46
CA LYS A 203 8.68 20.58 41.75
C LYS A 203 7.48 20.83 42.67
N ARG A 204 6.35 20.14 42.45
CA ARG A 204 5.19 20.22 43.35
C ARG A 204 5.55 19.74 44.76
N ASN A 205 6.22 18.60 44.88
CA ASN A 205 6.64 18.07 46.17
C ASN A 205 7.64 18.99 46.88
N GLN A 206 8.58 19.58 46.15
CA GLN A 206 9.54 20.55 46.70
C GLN A 206 8.85 21.83 47.21
N ILE A 207 7.82 22.32 46.53
CA ILE A 207 7.02 23.48 46.98
C ILE A 207 6.20 23.13 48.22
N VAL A 208 5.70 21.90 48.35
CA VAL A 208 4.96 21.45 49.55
C VAL A 208 5.92 21.32 50.73
N LEU A 209 7.09 20.71 50.54
CA LEU A 209 8.11 20.54 51.58
C LEU A 209 8.76 21.85 52.03
N SER A 210 8.87 22.85 51.15
CA SER A 210 9.35 24.19 51.56
C SER A 210 8.35 24.96 52.43
N ARG A 211 7.08 24.52 52.47
CA ARG A 211 6.02 25.13 53.28
C ARG A 211 5.73 24.38 54.57
N THR A 212 6.26 23.17 54.76
CA THR A 212 6.19 22.48 56.05
C THR A 212 7.18 23.11 57.02
N PRO A 213 6.74 23.66 58.16
CA PRO A 213 7.64 24.19 59.18
C PRO A 213 8.48 23.05 59.76
N TYR A 214 9.81 23.22 59.78
CA TYR A 214 10.70 22.31 60.49
C TYR A 214 10.42 22.44 62.00
N THR A 215 9.84 21.42 62.62
CA THR A 215 9.89 21.30 64.07
C THR A 215 11.30 20.87 64.45
N LEU A 216 12.14 21.82 64.88
CA LEU A 216 13.33 21.48 65.63
C LEU A 216 12.84 20.83 66.93
N ASN A 217 12.87 19.50 67.00
CA ASN A 217 12.61 18.80 68.24
C ASN A 217 13.79 19.08 69.16
N ASN A 218 13.68 20.17 69.93
CA ASN A 218 14.63 20.56 70.97
C ASN A 218 14.63 19.59 72.16
N GLU A 219 13.97 18.42 72.03
CA GLU A 219 13.73 17.45 73.10
C GLU A 219 14.60 16.18 72.97
N ALA A 220 15.59 16.18 72.08
CA ALA A 220 16.68 15.18 72.06
C ALA A 220 18.08 15.81 71.96
N ALA A 221 18.21 17.06 72.41
CA ALA A 221 19.51 17.69 72.64
C ALA A 221 19.69 17.96 74.15
N SER A 222 19.60 16.92 74.98
CA SER A 222 20.20 16.96 76.31
C SER A 222 21.67 16.58 76.20
N LEU A 223 22.54 17.57 76.40
CA LEU A 223 23.93 17.37 76.73
C LEU A 223 23.99 17.09 78.24
N GLU A 224 24.09 15.83 78.65
CA GLU A 224 24.54 15.49 80.00
C GLU A 224 26.05 15.25 79.95
N PHE A 225 26.82 16.23 80.43
CA PHE A 225 28.18 16.01 80.91
C PHE A 225 28.12 16.02 82.43
N ARG A 226 28.36 14.87 83.06
CA ARG A 226 28.66 14.78 84.50
C ARG A 226 29.98 14.03 84.68
N ASN A 227 30.80 14.63 85.54
CA ASN A 227 32.19 14.31 85.89
C ASN A 227 32.38 12.88 86.40
#